data_AF-A0A0K0JFF0-F1
#
_entry.id   AF-A0A0K0JFF0-F1
#
_cell.length_a   1.000
_cell.length_b   1.000
_cell.length_c   1.000
_cell.angle_alpha   90.00
_cell.angle_beta   90.00
_cell.angle_gamma   90.00
#
_symmetry.space_group_name_H-M   'P 1'
#
loop_
_entity.id
_entity.type
_entity.pdbx_description
1 polymer ?
#
loop_
_entity_poly.entity_id
_entity_poly.type
_entity_poly.pdbx_seq_one_letter_code
_entity_poly.pdbx_strand_id
1 'polypeptide(L)'
;MINHYRQLFITFIIFHLAPTANSCSPLPQFLNYNNFHLLQYAECRGAKVYEIQGIQDMDQCTQACRQFGCAAINFFQLGEFEFMCEILGTVIGVIPAQGAACYTATF
;
A
#
# COMPACT_ATOMS: atom_id res chain seq x y z
N MET A 1 30.43 44.67 -14.10
CA MET A 1 29.98 43.82 -12.97
C MET A 1 28.46 43.59 -12.90
N ILE A 2 27.61 44.41 -13.55
CA ILE A 2 26.14 44.30 -13.46
C ILE A 2 25.51 43.09 -14.20
N ASN A 3 26.16 42.54 -15.23
CA ASN A 3 25.56 41.44 -16.01
C ASN A 3 25.61 40.06 -15.34
N HIS A 4 26.62 39.77 -14.50
CA HIS A 4 26.68 38.46 -13.84
C HIS A 4 25.66 38.30 -12.71
N TYR A 5 25.29 39.41 -12.04
CA TYR A 5 24.35 39.35 -10.92
C TYR A 5 22.91 39.05 -11.36
N ARG A 6 22.49 39.50 -12.56
CA ARG A 6 21.16 39.16 -13.11
C ARG A 6 21.01 37.69 -13.48
N GLN A 7 22.10 37.00 -13.85
CA GLN A 7 22.04 35.56 -14.18
C GLN A 7 21.86 34.67 -12.94
N LEU A 8 22.37 35.10 -11.78
CA LEU A 8 22.24 34.35 -10.52
C LEU A 8 20.82 34.39 -9.93
N PHE A 9 20.04 35.43 -10.19
CA PHE A 9 18.67 35.49 -9.66
C PHE A 9 17.70 34.54 -10.37
N ILE A 10 17.90 34.29 -11.66
CA ILE A 10 16.99 33.41 -12.43
C ILE A 10 17.13 31.95 -11.99
N THR A 11 18.32 31.55 -11.52
CA THR A 11 18.57 30.17 -11.08
C THR A 11 17.91 29.83 -9.75
N PHE A 12 17.65 30.81 -8.87
CA PHE A 12 17.05 30.53 -7.57
C PHE A 12 15.54 30.22 -7.62
N ILE A 13 14.79 30.81 -8.56
CA ILE A 13 13.33 30.63 -8.60
C ILE A 13 12.93 29.23 -9.08
N ILE A 14 13.76 28.54 -9.85
CA ILE A 14 13.43 27.22 -10.40
C ILE A 14 13.55 26.11 -9.33
N PHE A 15 14.25 26.34 -8.23
CA PHE A 15 14.51 25.29 -7.23
C PHE A 15 13.38 25.07 -6.20
N HIS A 16 12.38 25.96 -6.13
CA HIS A 16 11.29 25.87 -5.13
C HIS A 16 9.99 25.25 -5.64
N LEU A 17 9.93 24.88 -6.92
CA LEU A 17 8.85 24.04 -7.45
C LEU A 17 9.31 22.59 -7.45
N ALA A 18 9.76 22.09 -6.30
CA ALA A 18 9.71 20.65 -6.07
C ALA A 18 8.23 20.36 -5.77
N PRO A 19 7.46 19.77 -6.71
CA PRO A 19 6.20 19.19 -6.30
C PRO A 19 6.54 18.24 -5.16
N THR A 20 5.96 18.47 -3.99
CA THR A 20 5.73 17.41 -3.02
C THR A 20 4.77 16.44 -3.69
N ALA A 21 5.27 15.73 -4.71
CA ALA A 21 4.65 14.53 -5.21
C ALA A 21 4.61 13.68 -3.96
N ASN A 22 3.40 13.55 -3.40
CA ASN A 22 3.11 12.61 -2.35
C ASN A 22 3.75 11.31 -2.79
N SER A 23 4.91 11.00 -2.21
CA SER A 23 5.62 9.76 -2.42
C SER A 23 4.84 8.73 -1.63
N CYS A 24 3.61 8.47 -2.08
CA CYS A 24 2.95 7.22 -1.81
C CYS A 24 3.83 6.20 -2.50
N SER A 25 4.76 5.62 -1.74
CA SER A 25 5.55 4.51 -2.20
C SER A 25 4.56 3.46 -2.72
N PRO A 26 4.74 2.95 -3.94
CA PRO A 26 3.92 1.84 -4.39
C PRO A 26 4.06 0.72 -3.35
N LEU A 27 2.93 0.11 -2.98
CA LEU A 27 2.98 -1.11 -2.16
C LEU A 27 4.00 -2.06 -2.78
N PRO A 28 4.84 -2.74 -1.96
CA PRO A 28 5.76 -3.72 -2.51
C PRO A 28 4.97 -4.70 -3.37
N GLN A 29 5.42 -4.91 -4.61
CA GLN A 29 4.82 -5.92 -5.48
C GLN A 29 5.18 -7.29 -4.91
N PHE A 30 4.40 -7.76 -3.95
CA PHE A 30 4.48 -9.15 -3.52
C PHE A 30 3.85 -10.00 -4.61
N LEU A 31 4.64 -10.33 -5.63
CA LEU A 31 4.23 -11.09 -6.80
C LEU A 31 3.88 -12.52 -6.36
N ASN A 32 2.58 -12.78 -6.18
CA ASN A 32 1.99 -14.09 -5.86
C ASN A 32 2.43 -14.71 -4.52
N TYR A 33 1.57 -14.58 -3.51
CA TYR A 33 1.50 -15.56 -2.44
C TYR A 33 0.72 -16.78 -2.94
N ASN A 34 1.32 -17.97 -2.88
CA ASN A 34 0.62 -19.20 -3.24
C ASN A 34 -0.74 -19.28 -2.54
N ASN A 35 -1.79 -19.58 -3.32
CA ASN A 35 -3.20 -19.62 -2.92
C ASN A 35 -3.86 -18.26 -2.64
N PHE A 36 -3.28 -17.16 -3.13
CA PHE A 36 -3.88 -15.84 -3.11
C PHE A 36 -3.78 -15.17 -4.48
N HIS A 37 -4.86 -14.51 -4.90
CA HIS A 37 -4.87 -13.65 -6.06
C HIS A 37 -4.75 -12.18 -5.62
N LEU A 38 -3.74 -11.48 -6.14
CA LEU A 38 -3.43 -10.10 -5.79
C LEU A 38 -4.16 -9.10 -6.70
N LEU A 39 -4.85 -8.15 -6.07
CA LEU A 39 -5.40 -6.94 -6.67
C LEU A 39 -4.69 -5.73 -6.03
N GLN A 40 -3.75 -5.14 -6.78
CA GLN A 40 -3.01 -3.95 -6.33
C GLN A 40 -3.90 -2.70 -6.37
N TYR A 41 -3.60 -1.73 -5.51
CA TYR A 41 -4.32 -0.46 -5.41
C TYR A 41 -5.82 -0.65 -5.17
N ALA A 42 -6.15 -1.67 -4.37
CA ALA A 42 -7.50 -2.11 -4.13
C ALA A 42 -7.67 -2.61 -2.72
N GLU A 43 -8.89 -2.48 -2.21
CA GLU A 43 -9.36 -3.01 -0.95
C GLU A 43 -10.52 -3.97 -1.22
N CYS A 44 -10.46 -5.17 -0.65
CA CYS A 44 -11.57 -6.08 -0.59
C CYS A 44 -12.57 -5.56 0.44
N ARG A 45 -13.85 -5.40 0.06
CA ARG A 45 -14.91 -5.12 1.02
C ARG A 45 -15.52 -6.41 1.52
N GLY A 46 -15.74 -6.51 2.83
CA GLY A 46 -16.34 -7.69 3.43
C GLY A 46 -16.31 -7.65 4.95
N ALA A 47 -16.68 -8.76 5.58
CA ALA A 47 -16.70 -8.86 7.04
C ALA A 47 -15.28 -9.10 7.57
N LYS A 48 -14.70 -8.09 8.22
CA LYS A 48 -13.44 -8.23 8.97
C LYS A 48 -13.66 -9.14 10.17
N VAL A 49 -12.79 -10.13 10.32
CA VAL A 49 -12.77 -11.05 11.47
C VAL A 49 -11.56 -10.83 12.36
N TYR A 50 -10.48 -10.28 11.81
CA TYR A 50 -9.25 -10.04 12.55
C TYR A 50 -8.42 -8.91 11.93
N GLU A 51 -7.55 -8.31 12.72
CA GLU A 51 -6.64 -7.25 12.30
C GLU A 51 -5.27 -7.48 12.94
N ILE A 52 -4.22 -7.24 12.18
CA ILE A 52 -2.83 -7.34 12.65
C ILE A 52 -2.13 -6.04 12.27
N GLN A 53 -1.64 -5.32 13.29
CA GLN A 53 -0.88 -4.08 13.12
C GLN A 53 0.61 -4.33 13.27
N GLY A 54 1.44 -3.46 12.69
CA GLY A 54 2.89 -3.52 12.83
C GLY A 54 3.51 -4.80 12.23
N ILE A 55 2.92 -5.30 11.14
CA ILE A 55 3.43 -6.51 10.48
C ILE A 55 4.79 -6.23 9.84
N GLN A 56 5.69 -7.19 9.96
CA GLN A 56 7.02 -7.10 9.34
C GLN A 56 7.00 -7.57 7.89
N ASP A 57 6.10 -8.51 7.59
CA ASP A 57 5.90 -9.10 6.28
C ASP A 57 4.47 -9.63 6.16
N MET A 58 4.12 -10.05 4.94
CA MET A 58 2.80 -10.58 4.61
C MET A 58 2.64 -12.06 5.01
N ASP A 59 3.69 -12.76 5.45
CA ASP A 59 3.57 -14.15 5.92
C ASP A 59 2.74 -14.21 7.21
N GLN A 60 2.86 -13.21 8.09
CA GLN A 60 2.02 -13.09 9.29
C GLN A 60 0.52 -13.04 8.93
N CYS A 61 0.18 -12.27 7.90
CA CYS A 61 -1.20 -12.12 7.43
C CYS A 61 -1.72 -13.38 6.74
N THR A 62 -0.90 -14.01 5.90
CA THR A 62 -1.30 -15.23 5.18
C THR A 62 -1.46 -16.42 6.14
N GLN A 63 -0.61 -16.51 7.16
CA GLN A 63 -0.76 -17.52 8.22
C GLN A 63 -2.05 -17.31 9.02
N ALA A 64 -2.35 -16.08 9.43
CA ALA A 64 -3.60 -15.77 10.11
C ALA A 64 -4.81 -16.10 9.22
N CYS A 65 -4.81 -15.69 7.95
CA CYS A 65 -5.87 -16.02 7.02
C CYS A 65 -6.10 -17.54 6.92
N ARG A 66 -5.03 -18.34 6.82
CA ARG A 66 -5.14 -19.81 6.78
C ARG A 66 -5.71 -20.38 8.07
N GLN A 67 -5.29 -19.88 9.22
CA GLN A 67 -5.81 -20.32 10.52
C GLN A 67 -7.31 -20.03 10.68
N PHE A 68 -7.78 -18.88 10.19
CA PHE A 68 -9.18 -18.48 10.25
C PHE A 68 -10.04 -18.96 9.07
N GLY A 69 -9.46 -19.59 8.05
CA GLY A 69 -10.17 -19.95 6.82
C GLY A 69 -10.75 -18.72 6.11
N CYS A 70 -9.93 -17.69 5.93
CA CYS A 70 -10.40 -16.40 5.43
C CYS A 70 -10.74 -16.41 3.93
N ALA A 71 -11.58 -15.47 3.51
CA ALA A 71 -11.90 -15.22 2.11
C ALA A 71 -10.91 -14.25 1.44
N ALA A 72 -10.38 -13.29 2.19
CA ALA A 72 -9.38 -12.36 1.69
C ALA A 72 -8.58 -11.66 2.80
N ILE A 73 -7.49 -11.04 2.40
CA ILE A 73 -6.66 -10.15 3.22
C ILE A 73 -6.63 -8.78 2.56
N ASN A 74 -6.89 -7.73 3.33
CA ASN A 74 -6.45 -6.38 2.94
C ASN A 74 -5.09 -6.12 3.57
N PHE A 75 -4.10 -5.75 2.77
CA PHE A 75 -2.79 -5.32 3.24
C PHE A 75 -2.66 -3.81 3.04
N PHE A 76 -2.30 -3.08 4.09
CA PHE A 76 -2.21 -1.63 4.06
C PHE A 76 -0.81 -1.17 4.43
N GLN A 77 -0.34 -0.14 3.73
CA GLN A 77 0.82 0.63 4.11
C GLN A 77 0.35 1.91 4.83
N LEU A 78 0.63 2.01 6.12
CA LEU A 78 0.27 3.15 6.97
C LEU A 78 1.33 4.25 6.93
N GLY A 79 2.58 3.89 6.63
CA GLY A 79 3.72 4.80 6.52
C GLY A 79 4.88 4.19 5.73
N GLU A 80 6.02 4.87 5.67
CA GLU A 80 7.17 4.42 4.86
C GLU A 80 7.61 2.98 5.18
N PHE A 81 7.54 2.59 6.46
CA PHE A 81 7.89 1.25 6.95
C PHE A 81 6.84 0.69 7.92
N GLU A 82 5.62 1.23 7.90
CA GLU A 82 4.56 0.80 8.80
C GLU A 82 3.46 0.11 7.98
N PHE A 83 3.18 -1.14 8.33
CA PHE A 83 2.24 -1.98 7.61
C PHE A 83 1.25 -2.63 8.57
N MET A 84 0.08 -2.95 8.05
CA MET A 84 -0.93 -3.73 8.75
C MET A 84 -1.72 -4.59 7.76
N CYS A 85 -2.51 -5.53 8.28
CA CYS A 85 -3.48 -6.24 7.47
C CYS A 85 -4.77 -6.53 8.21
N GLU A 86 -5.85 -6.61 7.45
CA GLU A 86 -7.15 -7.07 7.91
C GLU A 86 -7.46 -8.43 7.27
N ILE A 87 -7.95 -9.36 8.10
CA ILE A 87 -8.40 -10.67 7.66
C ILE A 87 -9.91 -10.62 7.51
N LEU A 88 -10.41 -10.95 6.31
CA LEU A 88 -11.82 -10.93 5.98
C LEU A 88 -12.37 -12.34 5.90
N GLY A 89 -13.45 -12.62 6.64
CA GLY A 89 -14.18 -13.88 6.57
C GLY A 89 -15.10 -13.98 5.35
N THR A 90 -15.46 -12.83 4.75
CA THR A 90 -16.27 -12.76 3.52
C THR A 90 -15.75 -11.65 2.62
N VAL A 91 -16.08 -11.72 1.32
CA VAL A 91 -15.86 -10.64 0.36
C VAL A 91 -17.18 -10.37 -0.38
N ILE A 92 -17.60 -9.11 -0.40
CA ILE A 92 -18.81 -8.64 -1.10
C ILE A 92 -18.47 -7.72 -2.28
N GLY A 93 -17.20 -7.36 -2.44
CA GLY A 93 -16.75 -6.56 -3.57
C GLY A 93 -15.30 -6.12 -3.41
N VAL A 94 -14.83 -5.38 -4.41
CA VAL A 94 -13.49 -4.78 -4.43
C VAL A 94 -13.64 -3.32 -4.81
N ILE A 95 -12.95 -2.43 -4.11
CA ILE A 95 -12.93 -1.00 -4.41
C ILE A 95 -11.49 -0.51 -4.65
N PRO A 96 -11.28 0.53 -5.47
CA PRO A 96 -9.97 1.15 -5.58
C PRO A 96 -9.55 1.78 -4.25
N ALA A 97 -8.31 1.52 -3.83
CA ALA A 97 -7.74 2.06 -2.60
C ALA A 97 -6.23 2.25 -2.75
N GLN A 98 -5.78 3.50 -2.66
CA GLN A 98 -4.34 3.81 -2.69
C GLN A 98 -3.70 3.41 -1.36
N GLY A 99 -2.49 2.84 -1.41
CA GLY A 99 -1.80 2.34 -0.20
C GLY A 99 -2.36 1.02 0.33
N ALA A 100 -3.20 0.34 -0.46
CA ALA A 100 -3.75 -0.96 -0.11
C ALA A 100 -3.61 -1.99 -1.24
N ALA A 101 -3.60 -3.27 -0.86
CA ALA A 101 -3.74 -4.39 -1.76
C ALA A 101 -4.73 -5.41 -1.20
N CYS A 102 -5.54 -5.96 -2.09
CA CYS A 102 -6.56 -6.95 -1.81
C CYS A 102 -6.06 -8.32 -2.28
N TYR A 103 -5.85 -9.24 -1.35
CA TYR A 103 -5.40 -10.61 -1.62
C TYR A 103 -6.57 -11.57 -1.37
N THR A 104 -7.24 -12.03 -2.42
CA THR A 104 -8.35 -12.99 -2.29
C THR A 104 -7.81 -14.42 -2.18
N ALA A 105 -8.25 -15.17 -1.18
CA ALA A 105 -7.88 -16.57 -1.00
C ALA A 105 -8.46 -17.46 -2.12
N THR A 106 -7.70 -18.47 -2.54
CA THR A 106 -8.09 -19.41 -3.62
C THR A 106 -8.02 -20.87 -3.19
N PHE A 107 -8.16 -21.16 -1.89
CA PHE A 107 -8.11 -22.51 -1.31
C PHE A 107 -9.47 -23.01 -0.84
#